data_AF-A0A7J0D4R8-F1
#
_entry.id   AF-A0A7J0D4R8-F1
#
_cell.length_a   1.000
_cell.length_b   1.000
_cell.length_c   1.000
_cell.angle_alpha   90.00
_cell.angle_beta   90.00
_cell.angle_gamma   90.00
#
_symmetry.space_group_name_H-M   'P 1'
#
loop_
_entity.id
_entity.type
_entity.pdbx_description
1 polymer ?
#
loop_
_entity_poly.entity_id
_entity_poly.type
_entity_poly.pdbx_seq_one_letter_code
_entity_poly.pdbx_strand_id
1 'polypeptide(L)'
;MALRGRLAAVSGAWLVFEDEAGFSMTPPQAKTWSQRGRTPVVRVRGRSRRRISIAALTCYKPGHRSWLIYRPRRDDGRPTDVRASPGATTGTC
;
A
#
# COMPACT_ATOMS: atom_id res chain seq x y z
N MET A 1 -25.49 -3.42 24.54
CA MET A 1 -24.15 -3.83 24.04
C MET A 1 -24.33 -4.38 22.63
N ALA A 2 -24.05 -3.60 21.57
CA ALA A 2 -24.17 -4.08 20.20
C ALA A 2 -22.95 -4.94 19.84
N LEU A 3 -23.21 -6.22 19.53
CA LEU A 3 -22.25 -7.20 19.07
C LEU A 3 -21.51 -6.63 17.84
N ARG A 4 -20.19 -6.44 17.98
CA ARG A 4 -19.34 -5.80 16.96
C ARG A 4 -19.49 -6.54 15.63
N GLY A 5 -19.88 -5.80 14.59
CA GLY A 5 -19.86 -6.28 13.20
C GLY A 5 -21.14 -6.07 12.37
N ARG A 6 -22.31 -5.82 12.99
CA ARG A 6 -23.59 -5.70 12.23
C ARG A 6 -24.16 -4.29 12.10
N LEU A 7 -23.57 -3.29 12.74
CA LEU A 7 -24.08 -1.91 12.74
C LEU A 7 -24.18 -1.31 11.33
N ALA A 8 -23.15 -1.48 10.48
CA ALA A 8 -23.14 -0.89 9.14
C ALA A 8 -24.19 -1.49 8.19
N ALA A 9 -24.44 -2.80 8.30
CA ALA A 9 -25.48 -3.46 7.53
C ALA A 9 -26.89 -3.00 7.95
N VAL A 10 -27.10 -2.78 9.25
CA VAL A 10 -28.38 -2.31 9.81
C VAL A 10 -28.61 -0.82 9.55
N SER A 11 -27.55 0.00 9.52
CA SER A 11 -27.66 1.44 9.28
C SER A 11 -27.63 1.85 7.80
N GLY A 12 -27.45 0.90 6.88
CA GLY A 12 -27.28 1.19 5.45
C GLY A 12 -26.01 1.98 5.12
N ALA A 13 -25.05 2.03 6.04
CA ALA A 13 -23.79 2.75 5.90
C ALA A 13 -22.77 1.97 5.05
N TRP A 14 -21.78 2.70 4.54
CA TRP A 14 -20.61 2.10 3.88
C TRP A 14 -19.58 1.66 4.92
N LEU A 15 -19.02 0.47 4.73
CA LEU A 15 -17.82 0.02 5.41
C LEU A 15 -16.62 0.38 4.56
N VAL A 16 -15.71 1.19 5.08
CA VAL A 16 -14.49 1.61 4.38
C VAL A 16 -13.28 1.11 5.18
N PHE A 17 -12.37 0.42 4.51
CA PHE A 17 -11.08 -0.01 5.05
C PHE A 17 -9.96 0.78 4.39
N GLU A 18 -9.10 1.38 5.19
CA GLU A 18 -7.90 2.07 4.71
C GLU A 18 -6.67 1.20 4.93
N ASP A 19 -5.78 1.14 3.95
CA ASP A 19 -4.50 0.43 4.06
C ASP A 19 -3.41 1.08 3.18
N GLU A 20 -2.15 0.83 3.52
CA GLU A 20 -0.99 1.24 2.74
C GLU A 20 -0.14 0.04 2.30
N ALA A 21 0.23 0.01 1.02
CA ALA A 21 1.13 -0.99 0.46
C ALA A 21 2.36 -0.34 -0.18
N GLY A 22 3.55 -0.80 0.22
CA GLY A 22 4.84 -0.35 -0.33
C GLY A 22 5.48 -1.39 -1.24
N PHE A 23 5.86 -0.99 -2.46
CA PHE A 23 6.58 -1.80 -3.44
C PHE A 23 7.99 -1.25 -3.65
N SER A 24 9.00 -2.09 -3.48
CA SER A 24 10.35 -1.77 -3.96
C SER A 24 10.41 -1.96 -5.47
N MET A 25 10.91 -0.97 -6.21
CA MET A 25 11.14 -1.08 -7.67
C MET A 25 12.42 -1.85 -8.01
N THR A 26 13.22 -2.20 -7.00
CA THR A 26 14.34 -3.11 -7.14
C THR A 26 14.32 -4.04 -5.95
N PRO A 27 13.34 -4.97 -5.92
CA PRO A 27 13.33 -5.99 -4.89
C PRO A 27 14.62 -6.81 -5.03
N PRO A 28 15.28 -7.18 -3.91
CA PRO A 28 16.41 -8.09 -3.97
C PRO A 28 15.89 -9.47 -4.41
N GLN A 29 15.80 -9.68 -5.72
CA GLN A 29 15.43 -10.95 -6.30
C GLN A 29 16.71 -11.77 -6.49
N ALA A 30 16.89 -12.76 -5.64
CA ALA A 30 17.89 -13.77 -5.85
C ALA A 30 17.34 -15.11 -5.35
N LYS A 31 17.19 -16.04 -6.28
CA LYS A 31 16.97 -17.45 -5.97
C LYS A 31 18.34 -18.12 -5.98
N THR A 32 18.65 -18.89 -4.95
CA THR A 32 19.92 -19.61 -4.86
C THR A 32 19.66 -21.00 -4.34
N TRP A 33 20.26 -22.00 -4.97
CA TRP A 33 20.28 -23.38 -4.49
C TRP A 33 21.70 -23.64 -3.98
N SER A 34 21.84 -24.10 -2.74
CA SER A 34 23.15 -24.47 -2.18
C SER A 34 23.21 -25.96 -1.88
N GLN A 35 24.41 -26.50 -1.89
CA GLN A 35 24.65 -27.83 -1.35
C GLN A 35 24.28 -27.85 0.15
N ARG A 36 23.71 -28.97 0.60
CA ARG A 36 23.35 -29.17 2.01
C ARG A 36 24.59 -28.94 2.89
N GLY A 37 24.46 -28.07 3.89
CA GLY A 37 25.55 -27.73 4.83
C GLY A 37 26.42 -26.55 4.41
N ARG A 38 26.18 -25.90 3.27
CA ARG A 38 26.92 -24.70 2.86
C ARG A 38 25.99 -23.49 2.73
N THR A 39 26.29 -22.43 3.50
CA THR A 39 25.55 -21.17 3.44
C THR A 39 25.78 -20.49 2.10
N PRO A 40 24.73 -20.25 1.29
CA PRO A 40 24.90 -19.53 0.05
C PRO A 40 25.12 -18.04 0.32
N VAL A 41 26.08 -17.45 -0.39
CA VAL A 41 26.31 -16.01 -0.39
C VAL A 41 25.68 -15.41 -1.64
N VAL A 42 24.70 -14.54 -1.44
CA VAL A 42 23.97 -13.88 -2.52
C VAL A 42 24.33 -12.39 -2.53
N ARG A 43 24.88 -11.90 -3.65
CA ARG A 43 25.17 -10.47 -3.84
C ARG A 43 23.99 -9.83 -4.56
N VAL A 44 23.30 -8.90 -3.88
CA VAL A 44 22.26 -8.06 -4.47
C VAL A 44 22.70 -6.61 -4.57
N ARG A 45 22.25 -5.91 -5.62
CA ARG A 45 22.55 -4.48 -5.79
C ARG A 45 21.68 -3.65 -4.85
N GLY A 46 22.17 -3.34 -3.65
CA GLY A 46 21.42 -2.63 -2.59
C GLY A 46 21.16 -1.14 -2.80
N ARG A 47 21.37 -0.57 -4.00
CA ARG A 47 21.43 0.90 -4.20
C ARG A 47 20.17 1.55 -4.80
N SER A 48 19.12 0.79 -5.08
CA SER A 48 17.88 1.40 -5.54
C SER A 48 17.00 1.77 -4.35
N ARG A 49 16.82 3.08 -4.13
CA ARG A 49 15.85 3.65 -3.17
C ARG A 49 14.48 3.87 -3.80
N ARG A 50 14.27 3.41 -5.04
CA ARG A 50 13.03 3.66 -5.76
C ARG A 50 11.93 2.79 -5.17
N ARG A 51 10.92 3.43 -4.59
CA ARG A 51 9.75 2.77 -4.00
C ARG A 51 8.47 3.37 -4.60
N ILE A 52 7.42 2.57 -4.62
CA ILE A 52 6.06 3.03 -4.90
C ILE A 52 5.23 2.68 -3.68
N SER A 53 4.67 3.67 -3.01
CA SER A 53 3.72 3.48 -1.92
C SER A 53 2.32 3.72 -2.45
N ILE A 54 1.35 2.91 -2.06
CA ILE A 54 -0.05 3.04 -2.47
C ILE A 54 -0.88 3.14 -1.20
N ALA A 55 -1.57 4.25 -1.01
CA ALA A 55 -2.65 4.34 -0.03
C ALA A 55 -3.96 3.98 -0.72
N ALA A 56 -4.76 3.11 -0.11
CA ALA A 56 -6.00 2.62 -0.70
C ALA A 56 -7.15 2.58 0.30
N LEU A 57 -8.35 2.81 -0.21
CA LEU A 57 -9.63 2.69 0.47
C LEU A 57 -10.44 1.60 -0.22
N THR A 58 -10.88 0.60 0.55
CA THR A 58 -11.79 -0.42 0.05
C THR A 58 -13.17 -0.23 0.66
N CYS A 59 -14.16 0.05 -0.18
CA CYS A 59 -15.51 0.42 0.22
C CYS A 59 -16.49 -0.73 -0.06
N TYR A 60 -17.24 -1.14 0.97
CA TYR A 60 -18.21 -2.23 0.93
C TYR A 60 -19.57 -1.76 1.43
N LYS A 61 -20.62 -2.15 0.70
CA LYS A 61 -22.00 -2.01 1.15
C LYS A 61 -22.83 -3.18 0.59
N PRO A 62 -23.62 -3.88 1.42
CA PRO A 62 -24.48 -4.97 0.93
C PRO A 62 -25.39 -4.50 -0.22
N GLY A 63 -25.47 -5.29 -1.29
CA GLY A 63 -26.26 -4.94 -2.48
C GLY A 63 -25.61 -3.94 -3.44
N HIS A 64 -24.43 -3.40 -3.11
CA HIS A 64 -23.65 -2.55 -4.00
C HIS A 64 -22.34 -3.23 -4.39
N ARG A 65 -21.81 -2.86 -5.57
CA ARG A 65 -20.47 -3.29 -6.00
C ARG A 65 -19.42 -2.70 -5.05
N SER A 66 -18.43 -3.52 -4.68
CA SER A 66 -17.27 -3.04 -3.93
C SER A 66 -16.42 -2.09 -4.76
N TRP A 67 -15.88 -1.04 -4.12
CA TRP A 67 -15.00 -0.06 -4.76
C TRP A 67 -13.61 -0.08 -4.13
N LEU A 68 -12.60 0.17 -4.97
CA LEU A 68 -11.22 0.38 -4.57
C LEU A 68 -10.78 1.74 -5.11
N ILE A 69 -10.52 2.67 -4.20
CA ILE A 69 -9.97 3.99 -4.52
C ILE A 69 -8.53 3.98 -4.02
N TYR A 70 -7.56 4.32 -4.86
CA TYR A 70 -6.15 4.28 -4.47
C TYR A 70 -5.35 5.46 -5.03
N ARG A 71 -4.30 5.84 -4.30
CA ARG A 71 -3.37 6.90 -4.68
C ARG A 71 -1.94 6.37 -4.65
N PRO A 72 -1.30 6.15 -5.82
CA PRO A 72 0.10 5.77 -5.87
C PRO A 72 0.99 7.00 -5.67
N ARG A 73 2.02 6.86 -4.84
CA ARG A 73 3.12 7.81 -4.61
C ARG A 73 4.42 7.15 -5.03
N ARG A 74 5.20 7.84 -5.87
CA ARG A 74 6.53 7.36 -6.28
C ARG A 74 7.57 8.08 -5.44
N ASP A 75 8.40 7.29 -4.74
CA ASP A 75 9.58 7.77 -4.05
C ASP A 75 10.78 7.45 -4.93
N ASP A 76 11.26 8.44 -5.66
CA ASP A 76 12.40 8.35 -6.58
C ASP A 76 13.76 8.52 -5.88
N GLY A 77 13.75 8.73 -4.55
CA GLY A 77 14.94 8.88 -3.71
C GLY A 77 15.48 10.31 -3.65
N ARG A 78 14.77 11.29 -4.22
CA ARG A 78 15.05 12.71 -4.00
C ARG A 78 14.71 13.06 -2.54
N PRO A 79 15.53 13.84 -1.82
CA PRO A 79 15.17 14.31 -0.50
C PRO A 79 13.83 15.04 -0.57
N THR A 80 12.83 14.53 0.13
CA THR A 80 11.54 15.19 0.27
C THR A 80 11.75 16.42 1.15
N ASP A 81 11.57 17.62 0.59
CA ASP A 81 11.43 18.81 1.42
C ASP A 81 10.11 18.70 2.19
N VAL A 82 10.21 18.35 3.48
CA VAL A 82 9.07 18.18 4.38
C VAL A 82 8.29 19.47 4.62
N ARG A 83 8.72 20.62 4.08
CA ARG A 83 7.96 21.89 4.07
C ARG A 83 7.12 22.11 2.81
N ALA A 84 7.27 21.31 1.77
CA ALA A 84 6.56 21.49 0.50
C ALA A 84 5.48 20.40 0.32
N SER A 85 4.49 20.36 1.20
CA SER A 85 3.19 19.78 0.85
C SER A 85 2.24 20.94 0.55
N PRO A 86 2.08 21.41 -0.71
CA PRO A 86 0.98 22.28 -1.04
C PRO A 86 -0.31 21.48 -0.82
N GLY A 87 -1.24 22.04 -0.05
CA GLY A 87 -2.53 21.45 0.28
C GLY A 87 -3.19 20.87 -0.96
N ALA A 88 -3.68 19.65 -0.85
CA ALA A 88 -4.48 19.00 -1.87
C ALA A 88 -5.84 19.71 -1.97
N THR A 89 -5.86 20.87 -2.63
CA THR A 89 -7.06 21.48 -3.18
C THR A 89 -7.14 21.05 -4.64
N THR A 90 -7.81 19.95 -4.91
CA THR A 90 -8.43 19.71 -6.21
C THR A 90 -9.61 18.79 -5.95
N GLY A 91 -10.78 19.41 -5.80
CA GLY A 91 -12.02 18.70 -5.96
C GLY A 91 -12.15 18.24 -7.41
N THR A 92 -12.77 17.08 -7.61
CA THR A 92 -13.75 16.88 -8.68
C THR A 92 -14.65 15.73 -8.23
N CYS A 93 -15.95 16.07 -8.18
CA CYS A 93 -17.16 15.25 -8.31
C CYS A 93 -17.15 13.79 -7.86
#